data_AF-A0A3N2NK71-F1
#
_entry.id   AF-A0A3N2NK71-F1
#
_cell.length_a   1.000
_cell.length_b   1.000
_cell.length_c   1.000
_cell.angle_alpha   90.00
_cell.angle_beta   90.00
_cell.angle_gamma   90.00
#
_symmetry.space_group_name_H-M   'P 1'
#
loop_
_entity.id
_entity.type
_entity.pdbx_description
1 polymer ?
#
loop_
_entity_poly.entity_id
_entity_poly.type
_entity_poly.pdbx_seq_one_letter_code
_entity_poly.pdbx_strand_id
1 'polypeptide(L)'
;MVADRVVPSFLRSAERHSFQSLTAKNLRLWVTDMLCKGMKLTTCRRYVGALHTLFLGVTDISGNKCGSEDPFVTVKADLHRQSECQDSKIADNLSLIPRLLKKEKSSSDWQIVNIVLYLLYNVKSSLEDVVRLRFEDPVATCLHAGDIIDGMRVSPQQKYVFALGQGKKREQRIIHDLLADMHTVLRMSGMDFGTEFSRESITSMWIHAALGKGVTYGEIRAILPELPRDWAFLSLVEPADIDADRECSIINRVADAINDKTVRWYVMRLRSGVSPEDITSEENAFKGSGFEELSFYYPVRKVVRRENRKMVTEELPYLPGLLFFRMRSDKVGRFMSLTGNKAWCYRVTNSPDSPYSFISRSEMTRFQRHIGKLTADVEMELVNRYAAAIGDKVRISGGGLLEGQEGIVREIRNVDGSCTYVLRLSESSFIRWNDVKVDETFVESVS
;
A
#
# COMPACT_ATOMS: atom_id res chain seq x y z
N MET A 1 -9.90 8.51 -48.21
CA MET A 1 -9.92 9.41 -47.03
C MET A 1 -10.28 8.74 -45.70
N VAL A 2 -11.45 8.09 -45.55
CA VAL A 2 -11.80 7.42 -44.26
C VAL A 2 -11.00 6.13 -44.07
N ALA A 3 -10.86 5.31 -45.11
CA ALA A 3 -10.07 4.07 -45.08
C ALA A 3 -8.60 4.30 -44.67
N ASP A 4 -7.99 5.39 -45.15
CA ASP A 4 -6.58 5.78 -44.88
C ASP A 4 -6.29 6.03 -43.39
N ARG A 5 -7.32 6.27 -42.57
CA ARG A 5 -7.19 6.44 -41.12
C ARG A 5 -7.66 5.22 -40.34
N VAL A 6 -8.68 4.52 -40.85
CA VAL A 6 -9.31 3.37 -40.19
C VAL A 6 -8.36 2.17 -40.16
N VAL A 7 -7.78 1.80 -41.31
CA VAL A 7 -6.91 0.61 -41.40
C VAL A 7 -5.64 0.79 -40.54
N PRO A 8 -4.89 1.91 -40.60
CA PRO A 8 -3.74 2.10 -39.72
C PRO A 8 -4.10 2.23 -38.23
N SER A 9 -5.32 2.66 -37.90
CA SER A 9 -5.81 2.67 -36.52
C SER A 9 -6.02 1.24 -36.01
N PHE A 10 -6.69 0.40 -36.81
CA PHE A 10 -6.91 -1.00 -36.49
C PHE A 10 -5.60 -1.79 -36.40
N LEU A 11 -4.69 -1.65 -37.39
CA LEU A 11 -3.41 -2.34 -37.40
C LEU A 11 -2.53 -2.00 -36.18
N ARG A 12 -2.50 -0.73 -35.76
CA ARG A 12 -1.79 -0.34 -34.52
C ARG A 12 -2.36 -1.00 -33.27
N SER A 13 -3.68 -1.20 -33.21
CA SER A 13 -4.31 -1.95 -32.12
C SER A 13 -3.99 -3.44 -32.22
N ALA A 14 -3.99 -3.99 -33.44
CA ALA A 14 -3.63 -5.37 -33.71
C ALA A 14 -2.18 -5.69 -33.29
N GLU A 15 -1.24 -4.80 -33.55
CA GLU A 15 0.15 -4.91 -33.09
C GLU A 15 0.22 -4.85 -31.56
N ARG A 16 -0.43 -3.85 -30.95
CA ARG A 16 -0.42 -3.64 -29.49
C ARG A 16 -0.92 -4.86 -28.72
N HIS A 17 -1.98 -5.49 -29.21
CA HIS A 17 -2.66 -6.60 -28.54
C HIS A 17 -2.40 -7.96 -29.19
N SER A 18 -1.47 -8.03 -30.17
CA SER A 18 -1.08 -9.26 -30.88
C SER A 18 -2.25 -10.04 -31.48
N PHE A 19 -3.11 -9.38 -32.26
CA PHE A 19 -4.27 -10.04 -32.90
C PHE A 19 -3.82 -11.10 -33.92
N GLN A 20 -4.26 -12.34 -33.74
CA GLN A 20 -4.00 -13.44 -34.68
C GLN A 20 -5.08 -13.57 -35.77
N SER A 21 -6.28 -13.04 -35.52
CA SER A 21 -7.43 -13.13 -36.42
C SER A 21 -8.43 -12.00 -36.17
N LEU A 22 -9.31 -11.76 -37.14
CA LEU A 22 -10.37 -10.76 -37.03
C LEU A 22 -11.58 -11.37 -36.31
N THR A 23 -11.65 -11.15 -35.00
CA THR A 23 -12.75 -11.66 -34.14
C THR A 23 -13.52 -10.50 -33.50
N ALA A 24 -14.74 -10.78 -33.03
CA ALA A 24 -15.53 -9.78 -32.30
C ALA A 24 -14.78 -9.27 -31.05
N LYS A 25 -14.03 -10.15 -30.37
CA LYS A 25 -13.18 -9.80 -29.22
C LYS A 25 -12.11 -8.76 -29.58
N ASN A 26 -11.38 -8.99 -30.66
CA ASN A 26 -10.32 -8.09 -31.12
C ASN A 26 -10.88 -6.74 -31.61
N LEU A 27 -12.05 -6.76 -32.26
CA LEU A 27 -12.77 -5.54 -32.63
C LEU A 27 -13.21 -4.72 -31.40
N ARG A 28 -13.68 -5.36 -30.33
CA ARG A 28 -14.03 -4.68 -29.07
C ARG A 28 -12.80 -4.05 -28.41
N LEU A 29 -11.66 -4.74 -28.40
CA LEU A 29 -10.39 -4.17 -27.91
C LEU A 29 -9.97 -2.92 -28.70
N TRP A 30 -10.08 -2.96 -30.03
CA TRP A 30 -9.80 -1.81 -30.88
C TRP A 30 -10.75 -0.62 -30.62
N VAL A 31 -12.05 -0.90 -30.45
CA VAL A 31 -13.03 0.12 -30.05
C VAL A 31 -12.65 0.74 -28.71
N THR A 32 -12.29 -0.08 -27.72
CA THR A 32 -11.86 0.38 -26.40
C THR A 32 -10.60 1.24 -26.49
N ASP A 33 -9.60 0.88 -27.31
CA ASP A 33 -8.41 1.71 -27.57
C ASP A 33 -8.78 3.10 -28.12
N MET A 34 -9.76 3.17 -29.04
CA MET A 34 -10.22 4.44 -29.60
C MET A 34 -10.90 5.31 -28.54
N LEU A 35 -11.78 4.71 -27.73
CA LEU A 35 -12.49 5.41 -26.65
C LEU A 35 -11.51 5.91 -25.57
N CYS A 36 -10.55 5.10 -25.16
CA CYS A 36 -9.48 5.50 -24.23
C CYS A 36 -8.62 6.66 -24.75
N LYS A 37 -8.48 6.80 -26.08
CA LYS A 37 -7.77 7.93 -26.71
C LYS A 37 -8.61 9.20 -26.80
N GLY A 38 -9.81 9.22 -26.21
CA GLY A 38 -10.72 10.35 -26.28
C GLY A 38 -11.52 10.43 -27.58
N MET A 39 -11.57 9.37 -28.39
CA MET A 39 -12.40 9.39 -29.60
C MET A 39 -13.89 9.33 -29.24
N LYS A 40 -14.71 10.19 -29.85
CA LYS A 40 -16.18 10.17 -29.66
C LYS A 40 -16.78 8.83 -30.10
N LEU A 41 -17.83 8.38 -29.42
CA LEU A 41 -18.52 7.12 -29.73
C LEU A 41 -19.06 7.10 -31.17
N THR A 42 -19.60 8.22 -31.64
CA THR A 42 -20.04 8.42 -33.04
C THR A 42 -18.90 8.19 -34.05
N THR A 43 -17.68 8.59 -33.72
CA THR A 43 -16.50 8.38 -34.57
C THR A 43 -16.06 6.91 -34.54
N CYS A 44 -16.11 6.26 -33.38
CA CYS A 44 -15.85 4.82 -33.26
C CYS A 44 -16.82 4.01 -34.11
N ARG A 45 -18.13 4.31 -34.06
CA ARG A 45 -19.16 3.66 -34.89
C ARG A 45 -18.87 3.83 -36.39
N ARG A 46 -18.45 5.03 -36.81
CA ARG A 46 -18.04 5.28 -38.20
C ARG A 46 -16.81 4.46 -38.61
N TYR A 47 -15.82 4.34 -37.73
CA TYR A 47 -14.60 3.57 -37.99
C TYR A 47 -14.90 2.07 -38.12
N VAL A 48 -15.70 1.52 -37.21
CA VAL A 48 -16.17 0.12 -37.28
C VAL A 48 -17.01 -0.11 -38.53
N GLY A 49 -17.89 0.83 -38.90
CA GLY A 49 -18.67 0.75 -40.13
C GLY A 49 -17.79 0.70 -41.38
N ALA A 50 -16.80 1.58 -41.49
CA ALA A 50 -15.88 1.61 -42.62
C ALA A 50 -15.02 0.34 -42.72
N LEU A 51 -14.52 -0.19 -41.60
CA LEU A 51 -13.76 -1.43 -41.59
C LEU A 51 -14.63 -2.63 -41.98
N HIS A 52 -15.89 -2.66 -41.52
CA HIS A 52 -16.85 -3.67 -41.92
C HIS A 52 -17.11 -3.64 -43.45
N THR A 53 -17.29 -2.46 -44.06
CA THR A 53 -17.44 -2.37 -45.53
C THR A 53 -16.23 -2.95 -46.28
N LEU A 54 -15.01 -2.71 -45.79
CA LEU A 54 -13.80 -3.29 -46.36
C LEU A 54 -13.76 -4.81 -46.19
N PHE A 55 -14.15 -5.32 -45.02
CA PHE A 55 -14.24 -6.74 -44.74
C PHE A 55 -15.20 -7.45 -45.72
N LEU A 56 -16.42 -6.93 -45.90
CA LEU A 56 -17.40 -7.49 -46.83
C LEU A 56 -16.88 -7.52 -48.27
N GLY A 57 -16.23 -6.42 -48.71
CA GLY A 57 -15.64 -6.36 -50.04
C GLY A 57 -14.59 -7.45 -50.29
N VAL A 58 -13.76 -7.77 -49.29
CA VAL A 58 -12.75 -8.84 -49.40
C VAL A 58 -13.39 -10.24 -49.35
N THR A 59 -14.41 -10.45 -48.52
CA THR A 59 -15.12 -11.75 -48.45
C THR A 59 -15.89 -12.04 -49.73
N ASP A 60 -16.50 -11.01 -50.34
CA ASP A 60 -17.22 -11.16 -51.61
C ASP A 60 -16.26 -11.51 -52.76
N ILE A 61 -15.08 -10.89 -52.82
CA ILE A 61 -14.06 -11.16 -53.85
C ILE A 61 -13.42 -12.54 -53.68
N SER A 62 -13.17 -12.98 -52.44
CA SER A 62 -12.50 -14.25 -52.17
C SER A 62 -13.40 -15.48 -52.33
N GLY A 63 -14.70 -15.29 -52.62
CA GLY A 63 -15.69 -16.37 -52.73
C GLY A 63 -15.91 -17.14 -51.42
N ASN A 64 -15.25 -16.72 -50.35
CA ASN A 64 -15.27 -17.35 -49.05
C ASN A 64 -16.46 -16.78 -48.30
N LYS A 65 -17.66 -17.35 -48.53
CA LYS A 65 -18.83 -17.09 -47.68
C LYS A 65 -18.44 -17.50 -46.27
N CYS A 66 -18.09 -16.51 -45.45
CA CYS A 66 -17.64 -16.70 -44.08
C CYS A 66 -18.67 -17.59 -43.34
N GLY A 67 -18.32 -18.86 -43.15
CA GLY A 67 -19.17 -19.83 -42.45
C GLY A 67 -19.22 -19.58 -40.93
N SER A 68 -18.39 -18.67 -40.42
CA SER A 68 -18.47 -18.13 -39.07
C SER A 68 -19.29 -16.84 -39.06
N GLU A 69 -20.08 -16.63 -38.01
CA GLU A 69 -20.82 -15.39 -37.77
C GLU A 69 -19.97 -14.13 -38.02
N ASP A 70 -20.55 -13.14 -38.70
CA ASP A 70 -19.91 -11.85 -38.96
C ASP A 70 -19.58 -11.15 -37.61
N PRO A 71 -18.28 -10.99 -37.26
CA PRO A 71 -17.88 -10.45 -35.98
C PRO A 71 -18.26 -8.98 -35.78
N PHE A 72 -18.59 -8.25 -36.86
CA PHE A 72 -18.97 -6.84 -36.77
C PHE A 72 -20.43 -6.65 -36.34
N VAL A 73 -21.32 -7.62 -36.56
CA VAL A 73 -22.75 -7.50 -36.21
C VAL A 73 -22.90 -7.31 -34.70
N THR A 74 -22.29 -8.20 -33.90
CA THR A 74 -22.38 -8.14 -32.45
C THR A 74 -21.71 -6.88 -31.90
N VAL A 75 -20.56 -6.49 -32.44
CA VAL A 75 -19.82 -5.29 -32.02
C VAL A 75 -20.61 -4.02 -32.31
N LYS A 76 -21.26 -3.93 -33.47
CA LYS A 76 -22.15 -2.81 -33.80
C LYS A 76 -23.31 -2.75 -32.82
N ALA A 77 -23.96 -3.88 -32.50
CA ALA A 77 -25.06 -3.90 -31.53
C ALA A 77 -24.61 -3.41 -30.14
N ASP A 78 -23.46 -3.88 -29.65
CA ASP A 78 -22.92 -3.46 -28.35
C ASP A 78 -22.59 -1.97 -28.32
N LEU A 79 -22.02 -1.43 -29.40
CA LEU A 79 -21.72 0.00 -29.55
C LEU A 79 -22.96 0.90 -29.51
N HIS A 80 -24.14 0.39 -29.88
CA HIS A 80 -25.39 1.17 -29.80
C HIS A 80 -25.92 1.25 -28.37
N ARG A 81 -25.57 0.29 -27.50
CA ARG A 81 -25.97 0.29 -26.08
C ARG A 81 -25.10 1.18 -25.20
N GLN A 82 -23.93 1.61 -25.70
CA GLN A 82 -23.01 2.48 -24.96
C GLN A 82 -23.49 3.95 -24.95
N SER A 83 -23.31 4.61 -23.80
CA SER A 83 -23.52 6.06 -23.64
C SER A 83 -22.22 6.84 -23.88
N GLU A 84 -22.34 8.10 -24.33
CA GLU A 84 -21.20 9.01 -24.34
C GLU A 84 -20.82 9.37 -22.91
N CYS A 85 -19.54 9.19 -22.56
CA CYS A 85 -19.00 9.59 -21.28
C CYS A 85 -17.51 9.85 -21.46
N GLN A 86 -17.09 11.11 -21.32
CA GLN A 86 -15.69 11.50 -21.32
C GLN A 86 -15.52 12.61 -20.31
N ASP A 87 -14.87 12.29 -19.20
CA ASP A 87 -14.29 13.31 -18.35
C ASP A 87 -12.77 13.37 -18.62
N SER A 88 -12.35 14.40 -19.35
CA SER A 88 -10.95 14.57 -19.75
C SER A 88 -10.04 15.01 -18.60
N LYS A 89 -10.61 15.34 -17.42
CA LYS A 89 -9.89 16.01 -16.33
C LYS A 89 -9.23 15.05 -15.35
N ILE A 90 -9.52 13.75 -15.41
CA ILE A 90 -9.00 12.78 -14.45
C ILE A 90 -7.47 12.65 -14.52
N ALA A 91 -6.90 12.71 -15.73
CA ALA A 91 -5.44 12.70 -15.90
C ALA A 91 -4.78 13.91 -15.22
N ASP A 92 -5.40 15.10 -15.34
CA ASP A 92 -4.93 16.31 -14.68
C ASP A 92 -5.04 16.18 -13.16
N ASN A 93 -6.14 15.65 -12.64
CA ASN A 93 -6.32 15.40 -11.20
C ASN A 93 -5.28 14.42 -10.65
N LEU A 94 -4.94 13.36 -11.40
CA LEU A 94 -3.90 12.41 -11.00
C LEU A 94 -2.52 13.09 -10.85
N SER A 95 -2.21 14.08 -11.69
CA SER A 95 -0.96 14.85 -11.57
C SER A 95 -0.84 15.64 -10.26
N LEU A 96 -1.97 15.86 -9.58
CA LEU A 96 -2.06 16.61 -8.32
C LEU A 96 -2.00 15.73 -7.06
N ILE A 97 -2.01 14.39 -7.19
CA ILE A 97 -1.87 13.46 -6.07
C ILE A 97 -0.66 13.77 -5.16
N PRO A 98 0.52 14.17 -5.67
CA PRO A 98 1.65 14.51 -4.82
C PRO A 98 1.38 15.63 -3.79
N ARG A 99 0.35 16.46 -4.01
CA ARG A 99 -0.08 17.48 -3.02
C ARG A 99 -0.78 16.85 -1.83
N LEU A 100 -1.54 15.77 -2.05
CA LEU A 100 -2.19 14.99 -1.00
C LEU A 100 -1.16 14.24 -0.16
N LEU A 101 -0.17 13.63 -0.82
CA LEU A 101 0.88 12.85 -0.15
C LEU A 101 1.78 13.67 0.78
N LYS A 102 1.82 15.01 0.62
CA LYS A 102 2.59 15.93 1.46
C LYS A 102 1.84 16.40 2.72
N LYS A 103 0.59 15.99 2.91
CA LYS A 103 -0.22 16.44 4.05
C LYS A 103 0.23 15.75 5.34
N GLU A 104 0.63 16.57 6.32
CA GLU A 104 1.07 16.11 7.63
C GLU A 104 -0.12 15.84 8.58
N LYS A 105 0.13 15.07 9.63
CA LYS A 105 -0.86 14.71 10.67
C LYS A 105 -1.46 15.91 11.40
N SER A 106 -0.74 17.03 11.44
CA SER A 106 -1.18 18.30 12.01
C SER A 106 -2.25 19.02 11.17
N SER A 107 -2.43 18.62 9.90
CA SER A 107 -3.42 19.24 9.01
C SER A 107 -4.85 18.82 9.38
N SER A 108 -5.77 19.77 9.41
CA SER A 108 -7.21 19.53 9.63
C SER A 108 -7.79 18.48 8.66
N ASP A 109 -7.28 18.46 7.44
CA ASP A 109 -7.80 17.62 6.36
C ASP A 109 -7.12 16.24 6.32
N TRP A 110 -6.13 15.99 7.19
CA TRP A 110 -5.27 14.81 7.13
C TRP A 110 -6.07 13.50 7.12
N GLN A 111 -7.10 13.37 7.96
CA GLN A 111 -7.94 12.17 7.98
C GLN A 111 -8.67 11.99 6.66
N ILE A 112 -9.27 13.04 6.10
CA ILE A 112 -10.02 12.99 4.85
C ILE A 112 -9.09 12.64 3.68
N VAL A 113 -7.90 13.22 3.65
CA VAL A 113 -6.86 12.89 2.66
C VAL A 113 -6.49 11.41 2.73
N ASN A 114 -6.26 10.87 3.93
CA ASN A 114 -5.95 9.45 4.11
C ASN A 114 -7.12 8.54 3.70
N ILE A 115 -8.37 8.96 3.88
CA ILE A 115 -9.53 8.21 3.37
C ILE A 115 -9.53 8.18 1.84
N VAL A 116 -9.28 9.31 1.17
CA VAL A 116 -9.20 9.35 -0.30
C VAL A 116 -8.07 8.44 -0.80
N LEU A 117 -6.89 8.54 -0.21
CA LEU A 117 -5.74 7.70 -0.57
C LEU A 117 -6.03 6.22 -0.29
N TYR A 118 -6.68 5.90 0.82
CA TYR A 118 -7.09 4.53 1.14
C TYR A 118 -8.04 3.96 0.07
N LEU A 119 -9.07 4.70 -0.33
CA LEU A 119 -10.00 4.29 -1.39
C LEU A 119 -9.33 4.19 -2.76
N LEU A 120 -8.31 5.01 -3.00
CA LEU A 120 -7.51 4.96 -4.22
C LEU A 120 -6.58 3.73 -4.23
N TYR A 121 -5.99 3.34 -3.11
CA TYR A 121 -5.13 2.15 -3.02
C TYR A 121 -5.93 0.85 -2.91
N ASN A 122 -7.06 0.88 -2.20
CA ASN A 122 -7.97 -0.24 -2.05
C ASN A 122 -9.22 -0.01 -2.92
N VAL A 123 -9.05 -0.17 -4.23
CA VAL A 123 -10.07 0.20 -5.23
C VAL A 123 -11.40 -0.55 -5.09
N LYS A 124 -11.39 -1.73 -4.45
CA LYS A 124 -12.60 -2.53 -4.20
C LYS A 124 -13.38 -2.08 -2.97
N SER A 125 -12.77 -1.26 -2.11
CA SER A 125 -13.42 -0.75 -0.90
C SER A 125 -14.54 0.25 -1.25
N SER A 126 -15.70 0.05 -0.63
CA SER A 126 -16.81 1.00 -0.64
C SER A 126 -16.63 2.06 0.46
N LEU A 127 -17.55 3.05 0.50
CA LEU A 127 -17.59 4.04 1.59
C LEU A 127 -18.12 3.41 2.89
N GLU A 128 -19.04 2.47 2.80
CA GLU A 128 -19.50 1.66 3.92
C GLU A 128 -18.35 0.89 4.56
N ASP A 129 -17.49 0.27 3.75
CA ASP A 129 -16.29 -0.43 4.23
C ASP A 129 -15.37 0.52 5.01
N VAL A 130 -15.11 1.71 4.48
CA VAL A 130 -14.30 2.75 5.16
C VAL A 130 -14.92 3.17 6.49
N VAL A 131 -16.24 3.37 6.54
CA VAL A 131 -16.93 3.78 7.77
C VAL A 131 -16.86 2.69 8.83
N ARG A 132 -16.89 1.43 8.42
CA ARG A 132 -16.90 0.27 9.32
C ARG A 132 -15.50 -0.23 9.66
N LEU A 133 -14.46 0.18 8.92
CA LEU A 133 -13.09 -0.31 9.04
C LEU A 133 -12.54 -0.21 10.46
N ARG A 134 -12.11 -1.34 11.00
CA ARG A 134 -11.50 -1.49 12.33
C ARG A 134 -10.05 -1.88 12.25
N PHE A 135 -9.35 -1.60 13.33
CA PHE A 135 -7.96 -1.98 13.51
C PHE A 135 -7.71 -3.48 13.69
N GLU A 136 -8.75 -4.23 14.03
CA GLU A 136 -8.74 -5.68 14.19
C GLU A 136 -9.04 -6.41 12.88
N ASP A 137 -9.55 -5.70 11.88
CA ASP A 137 -9.88 -6.28 10.58
C ASP A 137 -8.60 -6.76 9.89
N PRO A 138 -8.68 -7.82 9.06
CA PRO A 138 -7.52 -8.30 8.32
C PRO A 138 -6.89 -7.19 7.49
N VAL A 139 -5.56 -7.14 7.50
CA VAL A 139 -4.78 -6.10 6.81
C VAL A 139 -5.12 -6.11 5.32
N ALA A 140 -5.34 -4.92 4.77
CA ALA A 140 -5.62 -4.75 3.36
C ALA A 140 -4.55 -5.41 2.49
N THR A 141 -4.97 -6.04 1.39
CA THR A 141 -4.10 -6.68 0.39
C THR A 141 -3.07 -5.70 -0.22
N CYS A 142 -3.34 -4.39 -0.14
CA CYS A 142 -2.45 -3.33 -0.58
C CYS A 142 -1.58 -2.79 0.57
N LEU A 143 -0.26 -2.77 0.36
CA LEU A 143 0.71 -2.34 1.36
C LEU A 143 0.55 -0.85 1.74
N HIS A 144 0.28 0.02 0.78
CA HIS A 144 0.03 1.45 1.05
C HIS A 144 -1.24 1.68 1.86
N ALA A 145 -2.28 0.88 1.64
CA ALA A 145 -3.49 0.94 2.46
C ALA A 145 -3.20 0.47 3.90
N GLY A 146 -2.35 -0.54 4.07
CA GLY A 146 -1.84 -0.98 5.37
C GLY A 146 -1.08 0.13 6.11
N ASP A 147 -0.19 0.86 5.43
CA ASP A 147 0.55 1.96 6.05
C ASP A 147 -0.38 3.10 6.53
N ILE A 148 -1.45 3.38 5.77
CA ILE A 148 -2.48 4.32 6.19
C ILE A 148 -3.16 3.81 7.46
N ILE A 149 -3.63 2.56 7.47
CA ILE A 149 -4.27 1.96 8.65
C ILE A 149 -3.35 2.12 9.86
N ASP A 150 -2.09 1.67 9.77
CA ASP A 150 -1.12 1.77 10.86
C ASP A 150 -0.88 3.21 11.31
N GLY A 151 -0.78 4.15 10.35
CA GLY A 151 -0.57 5.57 10.61
C GLY A 151 -1.75 6.27 11.30
N MET A 152 -2.98 5.77 11.12
CA MET A 152 -4.19 6.32 11.73
C MET A 152 -4.35 5.96 13.21
N ARG A 153 -3.56 5.02 13.75
CA ARG A 153 -3.68 4.61 15.15
C ARG A 153 -3.12 5.70 16.07
N VAL A 154 -4.00 6.37 16.82
CA VAL A 154 -3.61 7.36 17.82
C VAL A 154 -3.59 6.77 19.22
N SER A 155 -4.49 5.84 19.54
CA SER A 155 -4.50 5.16 20.84
C SER A 155 -4.73 3.64 20.70
N PRO A 156 -4.26 2.83 21.67
CA PRO A 156 -4.51 1.39 21.68
C PRO A 156 -5.99 1.02 21.78
N GLN A 157 -6.80 1.89 22.41
CA GLN A 157 -8.23 1.67 22.66
C GLN A 157 -9.11 2.06 21.46
N GLN A 158 -8.52 2.69 20.43
CA GLN A 158 -9.26 3.11 19.25
C GLN A 158 -9.72 1.89 18.44
N LYS A 159 -11.04 1.77 18.27
CA LYS A 159 -11.65 0.64 17.56
C LYS A 159 -11.67 0.82 16.03
N TYR A 160 -12.09 1.99 15.57
CA TYR A 160 -12.22 2.32 14.13
C TYR A 160 -10.98 3.02 13.61
N VAL A 161 -10.56 2.69 12.39
CA VAL A 161 -9.40 3.32 11.73
C VAL A 161 -9.64 4.81 11.53
N PHE A 162 -10.80 5.15 10.98
CA PHE A 162 -11.22 6.54 10.79
C PHE A 162 -12.26 6.92 11.85
N ALA A 163 -11.95 7.93 12.67
CA ALA A 163 -12.90 8.48 13.65
C ALA A 163 -13.94 9.36 12.94
N LEU A 164 -15.06 8.77 12.51
CA LEU A 164 -16.12 9.45 11.73
C LEU A 164 -17.40 9.68 12.53
N GLY A 165 -17.34 9.49 13.86
CA GLY A 165 -18.51 9.60 14.74
C GLY A 165 -19.43 8.38 14.68
N GLN A 166 -18.86 7.20 14.41
CA GLN A 166 -19.59 5.93 14.47
C GLN A 166 -20.28 5.78 15.84
N GLY A 167 -21.54 5.33 15.83
CA GLY A 167 -22.38 5.23 17.03
C GLY A 167 -23.07 6.53 17.45
N LYS A 168 -22.60 7.70 17.01
CA LYS A 168 -23.27 9.00 17.23
C LYS A 168 -24.14 9.42 16.04
N LYS A 169 -23.70 9.10 14.82
CA LYS A 169 -24.42 9.39 13.57
C LYS A 169 -24.87 8.08 12.91
N ARG A 170 -25.95 8.16 12.11
CA ARG A 170 -26.35 7.08 11.21
C ARG A 170 -25.33 6.95 10.08
N GLU A 171 -25.06 5.73 9.63
CA GLU A 171 -24.05 5.42 8.61
C GLU A 171 -24.24 6.21 7.32
N GLN A 172 -25.46 6.25 6.78
CA GLN A 172 -25.77 7.03 5.57
C GLN A 172 -25.46 8.53 5.71
N ARG A 173 -25.62 9.08 6.91
CA ARG A 173 -25.27 10.48 7.18
C ARG A 173 -23.76 10.68 7.19
N ILE A 174 -23.01 9.73 7.76
CA ILE A 174 -21.55 9.74 7.74
C ILE A 174 -21.04 9.69 6.30
N ILE A 175 -21.61 8.81 5.46
CA ILE A 175 -21.23 8.68 4.05
C ILE A 175 -21.49 9.98 3.28
N HIS A 176 -22.65 10.61 3.49
CA HIS A 176 -22.98 11.89 2.87
C HIS A 176 -22.01 13.00 3.30
N ASP A 177 -21.77 13.14 4.61
CA ASP A 177 -20.82 14.14 5.13
C ASP A 177 -19.41 13.88 4.56
N LEU A 178 -18.97 12.61 4.52
CA LEU A 178 -17.67 12.21 3.99
C LEU A 178 -17.49 12.55 2.51
N LEU A 179 -18.50 12.34 1.67
CA LEU A 179 -18.46 12.74 0.25
C LEU A 179 -18.27 14.24 0.08
N ALA A 180 -18.97 15.05 0.87
CA ALA A 180 -18.85 16.50 0.84
C ALA A 180 -17.45 16.96 1.30
N ASP A 181 -16.93 16.36 2.38
CA ASP A 181 -15.60 16.66 2.92
C ASP A 181 -14.50 16.27 1.91
N MET A 182 -14.58 15.07 1.33
CA MET A 182 -13.65 14.61 0.28
C MET A 182 -13.65 15.54 -0.92
N HIS A 183 -14.84 15.90 -1.43
CA HIS A 183 -14.95 16.83 -2.56
C HIS A 183 -14.31 18.18 -2.24
N THR A 184 -14.55 18.71 -1.04
CA THR A 184 -13.98 19.98 -0.58
C THR A 184 -12.45 19.91 -0.52
N VAL A 185 -11.89 18.90 0.14
CA VAL A 185 -10.44 18.72 0.30
C VAL A 185 -9.74 18.54 -1.06
N LEU A 186 -10.35 17.80 -1.97
CA LEU A 186 -9.79 17.58 -3.31
C LEU A 186 -9.80 18.88 -4.14
N ARG A 187 -10.89 19.66 -4.08
CA ARG A 187 -10.96 20.98 -4.71
C ARG A 187 -9.94 21.95 -4.13
N MET A 188 -9.77 21.97 -2.80
CA MET A 188 -8.75 22.79 -2.13
C MET A 188 -7.33 22.39 -2.53
N SER A 189 -7.13 21.13 -2.96
CA SER A 189 -5.86 20.63 -3.51
C SER A 189 -5.67 20.98 -4.99
N GLY A 190 -6.68 21.60 -5.63
CA GLY A 190 -6.69 22.06 -7.01
C GLY A 190 -7.28 21.06 -8.01
N MET A 191 -7.87 19.95 -7.55
CA MET A 191 -8.51 18.97 -8.43
C MET A 191 -9.92 19.44 -8.84
N ASP A 192 -10.31 19.10 -10.06
CA ASP A 192 -11.62 19.45 -10.61
C ASP A 192 -12.39 18.19 -11.02
N PHE A 193 -13.49 17.93 -10.31
CA PHE A 193 -14.44 16.85 -10.59
C PHE A 193 -15.78 17.40 -11.12
N GLY A 194 -15.83 18.67 -11.52
CA GLY A 194 -17.07 19.32 -11.93
C GLY A 194 -17.97 19.67 -10.74
N THR A 195 -19.27 19.48 -10.91
CA THR A 195 -20.29 19.82 -9.89
C THR A 195 -20.58 18.68 -8.91
N GLU A 196 -20.37 17.43 -9.34
CA GLU A 196 -20.70 16.24 -8.56
C GLU A 196 -19.42 15.43 -8.31
N PHE A 197 -19.28 14.95 -7.07
CA PHE A 197 -18.18 14.07 -6.67
C PHE A 197 -18.77 12.80 -6.07
N SER A 198 -18.24 11.65 -6.48
CA SER A 198 -18.68 10.36 -5.98
C SER A 198 -17.49 9.43 -5.77
N ARG A 199 -17.75 8.27 -5.16
CA ARG A 199 -16.75 7.20 -5.06
C ARG A 199 -16.25 6.76 -6.45
N GLU A 200 -17.09 6.83 -7.47
CA GLU A 200 -16.72 6.49 -8.85
C GLU A 200 -15.60 7.39 -9.38
N SER A 201 -15.54 8.67 -8.98
CA SER A 201 -14.47 9.60 -9.37
C SER A 201 -13.08 9.09 -8.96
N ILE A 202 -12.96 8.51 -7.76
CA ILE A 202 -11.71 7.89 -7.27
C ILE A 202 -11.41 6.59 -8.03
N THR A 203 -12.43 5.79 -8.35
CA THR A 203 -12.24 4.57 -9.17
C THR A 203 -11.75 4.93 -10.58
N SER A 204 -12.30 5.99 -11.18
CA SER A 204 -11.86 6.49 -12.49
C SER A 204 -10.39 6.94 -12.47
N MET A 205 -9.94 7.58 -11.37
CA MET A 205 -8.52 7.88 -11.16
C MET A 205 -7.68 6.61 -11.09
N TRP A 206 -8.12 5.58 -10.37
CA TRP A 206 -7.41 4.30 -10.30
C TRP A 206 -7.30 3.64 -11.67
N ILE A 207 -8.38 3.60 -12.46
CA ILE A 207 -8.38 3.01 -13.82
C ILE A 207 -7.36 3.73 -14.70
N HIS A 208 -7.32 5.07 -14.68
CA HIS A 208 -6.31 5.84 -15.40
C HIS A 208 -4.88 5.49 -14.98
N ALA A 209 -4.62 5.40 -13.66
CA ALA A 209 -3.31 5.02 -13.15
C ALA A 209 -2.91 3.60 -13.56
N ALA A 210 -3.86 2.66 -13.53
CA ALA A 210 -3.67 1.26 -13.95
C ALA A 210 -3.28 1.16 -15.42
N LEU A 211 -4.00 1.85 -16.31
CA LEU A 211 -3.69 1.90 -17.74
C LEU A 211 -2.31 2.52 -18.00
N GLY A 212 -1.95 3.57 -17.26
CA GLY A 212 -0.63 4.19 -17.32
C GLY A 212 0.52 3.26 -16.89
N LYS A 213 0.22 2.15 -16.21
CA LYS A 213 1.18 1.12 -15.80
C LYS A 213 1.06 -0.18 -16.58
N GLY A 214 0.35 -0.14 -17.72
CA GLY A 214 0.23 -1.28 -18.62
C GLY A 214 -0.68 -2.39 -18.12
N VAL A 215 -1.54 -2.12 -17.13
CA VAL A 215 -2.61 -3.07 -16.76
C VAL A 215 -3.59 -3.16 -17.92
N THR A 216 -3.95 -4.38 -18.32
CA THR A 216 -4.82 -4.62 -19.46
C THR A 216 -6.28 -4.31 -19.14
N TYR A 217 -7.08 -4.06 -20.17
CA TYR A 217 -8.53 -3.83 -20.00
C TYR A 217 -9.24 -5.02 -19.34
N GLY A 218 -8.86 -6.25 -19.70
CA GLY A 218 -9.41 -7.47 -19.11
C GLY A 218 -9.06 -7.62 -17.63
N GLU A 219 -7.83 -7.31 -17.23
CA GLU A 219 -7.42 -7.30 -15.83
C GLU A 219 -8.20 -6.26 -15.01
N ILE A 220 -8.39 -5.04 -15.56
CA ILE A 220 -9.22 -4.01 -14.91
C ILE A 220 -10.66 -4.52 -14.73
N ARG A 221 -11.22 -5.17 -15.74
CA ARG A 221 -12.58 -5.77 -15.69
C ARG A 221 -12.73 -6.92 -14.71
N ALA A 222 -11.66 -7.66 -14.45
CA ALA A 222 -11.65 -8.72 -13.45
C ALA A 222 -11.62 -8.14 -12.03
N ILE A 223 -10.86 -7.06 -11.81
CA ILE A 223 -10.75 -6.40 -10.49
C ILE A 223 -11.98 -5.56 -10.17
N LEU A 224 -12.54 -4.86 -11.18
CA LEU A 224 -13.68 -3.96 -11.07
C LEU A 224 -14.88 -4.50 -11.87
N PRO A 225 -15.72 -5.34 -11.25
CA PRO A 225 -16.91 -5.86 -11.91
C PRO A 225 -17.90 -4.73 -12.23
N GLU A 226 -18.06 -3.79 -11.29
CA GLU A 226 -18.82 -2.56 -11.44
C GLU A 226 -17.89 -1.43 -11.88
N LEU A 227 -18.25 -0.76 -12.98
CA LEU A 227 -17.43 0.29 -13.58
C LEU A 227 -18.08 1.66 -13.36
N PRO A 228 -17.27 2.71 -13.13
CA PRO A 228 -17.73 4.08 -13.22
C PRO A 228 -18.43 4.37 -14.53
N ARG A 229 -19.40 5.29 -14.52
CA ARG A 229 -20.12 5.70 -15.72
C ARG A 229 -19.18 6.13 -16.86
N ASP A 230 -18.13 6.88 -16.53
CA ASP A 230 -17.11 7.34 -17.49
C ASP A 230 -16.33 6.22 -18.16
N TRP A 231 -16.29 5.05 -17.53
CA TRP A 231 -15.54 3.87 -17.95
C TRP A 231 -16.45 2.71 -18.34
N ALA A 232 -17.76 2.93 -18.45
CA ALA A 232 -18.75 1.89 -18.75
C ALA A 232 -18.44 1.15 -20.06
N PHE A 233 -17.77 1.81 -21.02
CA PHE A 233 -17.34 1.18 -22.27
C PHE A 233 -16.33 0.05 -22.11
N LEU A 234 -15.63 -0.05 -20.96
CA LEU A 234 -14.79 -1.21 -20.66
C LEU A 234 -15.62 -2.51 -20.55
N SER A 235 -16.93 -2.43 -20.34
CA SER A 235 -17.85 -3.58 -20.41
C SER A 235 -17.82 -4.32 -21.75
N LEU A 236 -17.32 -3.69 -22.81
CA LEU A 236 -17.07 -4.33 -24.11
C LEU A 236 -15.96 -5.39 -24.05
N VAL A 237 -15.11 -5.35 -23.02
CA VAL A 237 -13.99 -6.29 -22.85
C VAL A 237 -14.37 -7.35 -21.83
N GLU A 238 -14.09 -8.61 -22.17
CA GLU A 238 -14.23 -9.73 -21.25
C GLU A 238 -13.24 -9.59 -20.08
N PRO A 239 -13.68 -9.88 -18.84
CA PRO A 239 -12.77 -10.01 -17.71
C PRO A 239 -11.68 -11.04 -18.01
N ALA A 240 -10.44 -10.72 -17.65
CA ALA A 240 -9.35 -11.68 -17.70
C ALA A 240 -9.51 -12.71 -16.56
N ASP A 241 -9.07 -13.93 -16.80
CA ASP A 241 -8.94 -14.93 -15.73
C ASP A 241 -7.66 -14.64 -14.95
N ILE A 242 -7.82 -14.11 -13.73
CA ILE A 242 -6.71 -13.78 -12.83
C ILE A 242 -6.95 -14.41 -11.46
N ASP A 243 -5.89 -14.93 -10.87
CA ASP A 243 -5.90 -15.41 -9.49
C ASP A 243 -5.72 -14.27 -8.48
N ALA A 244 -5.89 -14.60 -7.20
CA ALA A 244 -5.79 -13.62 -6.11
C ALA A 244 -4.38 -13.01 -5.99
N ASP A 245 -3.33 -13.76 -6.30
CA ASP A 245 -1.94 -13.30 -6.24
C ASP A 245 -1.66 -12.27 -7.35
N ARG A 246 -2.17 -12.52 -8.56
CA ARG A 246 -2.09 -11.58 -9.68
C ARG A 246 -2.92 -10.33 -9.41
N GLU A 247 -4.12 -10.46 -8.88
CA GLU A 247 -4.95 -9.32 -8.45
C GLU A 247 -4.19 -8.45 -7.43
N CYS A 248 -3.64 -9.07 -6.38
CA CYS A 248 -2.82 -8.40 -5.37
C CYS A 248 -1.61 -7.68 -5.99
N SER A 249 -0.90 -8.33 -6.91
CA SER A 249 0.25 -7.76 -7.62
C SER A 249 -0.13 -6.53 -8.45
N ILE A 250 -1.28 -6.57 -9.14
CA ILE A 250 -1.77 -5.44 -9.93
C ILE A 250 -2.11 -4.26 -9.00
N ILE A 251 -2.91 -4.49 -7.95
CA ILE A 251 -3.32 -3.44 -7.03
C ILE A 251 -2.10 -2.75 -6.40
N ASN A 252 -1.12 -3.53 -5.92
CA ASN A 252 0.11 -2.96 -5.36
C ASN A 252 0.93 -2.20 -6.40
N ARG A 253 1.06 -2.71 -7.63
CA ARG A 253 1.77 -2.01 -8.71
C ARG A 253 1.13 -0.65 -9.04
N VAL A 254 -0.20 -0.57 -9.04
CA VAL A 254 -0.91 0.69 -9.27
C VAL A 254 -0.72 1.64 -8.09
N ALA A 255 -0.79 1.15 -6.85
CA ALA A 255 -0.52 1.96 -5.66
C ALA A 255 0.92 2.51 -5.64
N ASP A 256 1.92 1.69 -5.97
CA ASP A 256 3.32 2.10 -6.10
C ASP A 256 3.52 3.17 -7.17
N ALA A 257 2.74 3.12 -8.25
CA ALA A 257 2.78 4.13 -9.29
C ALA A 257 2.19 5.48 -8.87
N ILE A 258 1.20 5.45 -7.98
CA ILE A 258 0.55 6.63 -7.41
C ILE A 258 1.43 7.25 -6.32
N ASN A 259 2.15 6.41 -5.56
CA ASN A 259 3.03 6.83 -4.47
C ASN A 259 4.44 6.18 -4.58
N ASP A 260 5.20 6.66 -5.57
CA ASP A 260 6.53 6.16 -5.92
C ASP A 260 7.64 6.57 -4.92
N LYS A 261 7.31 7.49 -3.99
CA LYS A 261 8.24 8.11 -3.03
C LYS A 261 8.02 7.63 -1.60
N THR A 262 7.43 6.45 -1.45
CA THR A 262 7.17 5.93 -0.11
C THR A 262 8.48 5.58 0.58
N VAL A 263 8.64 6.10 1.80
CA VAL A 263 9.76 5.75 2.67
C VAL A 263 9.51 4.35 3.22
N ARG A 264 10.43 3.42 2.94
CA ARG A 264 10.32 2.01 3.34
C ARG A 264 11.58 1.56 4.07
N TRP A 265 11.45 0.53 4.88
CA TRP A 265 12.59 -0.18 5.47
C TRP A 265 13.10 -1.23 4.50
N TYR A 266 14.42 -1.36 4.39
CA TYR A 266 15.12 -2.32 3.55
C TYR A 266 16.21 -3.01 4.37
N VAL A 267 16.71 -4.12 3.86
CA VAL A 267 17.83 -4.86 4.45
C VAL A 267 18.96 -4.96 3.45
N MET A 268 20.16 -4.65 3.91
CA MET A 268 21.38 -4.96 3.17
C MET A 268 22.23 -5.99 3.91
N ARG A 269 22.87 -6.86 3.14
CA ARG A 269 23.89 -7.80 3.61
C ARG A 269 25.26 -7.17 3.41
N LEU A 270 26.00 -7.00 4.50
CA LEU A 270 27.37 -6.50 4.48
C LEU A 270 28.30 -7.57 3.86
N ARG A 271 29.28 -7.12 3.07
CA ARG A 271 30.32 -8.00 2.54
C ARG A 271 31.34 -8.36 3.64
N SER A 272 32.14 -9.38 3.37
CA SER A 272 33.18 -9.81 4.31
C SER A 272 34.13 -8.67 4.64
N GLY A 273 34.40 -8.46 5.93
CA GLY A 273 35.29 -7.41 6.42
C GLY A 273 34.67 -6.01 6.47
N VAL A 274 33.38 -5.85 6.15
CA VAL A 274 32.66 -4.57 6.24
C VAL A 274 31.82 -4.54 7.51
N SER A 275 31.99 -3.50 8.30
CA SER A 275 31.20 -3.19 9.49
C SER A 275 30.06 -2.22 9.16
N PRO A 276 29.02 -2.12 10.01
CA PRO A 276 27.97 -1.10 9.86
C PRO A 276 28.55 0.32 9.85
N GLU A 277 29.59 0.56 10.65
CA GLU A 277 30.26 1.86 10.79
C GLU A 277 30.92 2.31 9.47
N ASP A 278 31.42 1.38 8.66
CA ASP A 278 31.97 1.68 7.33
C ASP A 278 30.93 2.25 6.35
N ILE A 279 29.64 2.05 6.63
CA ILE A 279 28.53 2.58 5.83
C ILE A 279 27.95 3.83 6.49
N THR A 280 27.74 3.81 7.81
CA THR A 280 27.12 4.94 8.53
C THR A 280 28.07 6.12 8.69
N SER A 281 29.40 5.92 8.72
CA SER A 281 30.37 7.02 8.76
C SER A 281 30.34 7.92 7.52
N GLU A 282 29.82 7.40 6.40
CA GLU A 282 29.60 8.16 5.16
C GLU A 282 28.26 8.92 5.16
N GLU A 283 27.46 8.88 6.23
CA GLU A 283 26.20 9.65 6.35
C GLU A 283 26.38 11.13 6.03
N ASN A 284 27.49 11.73 6.48
CA ASN A 284 27.77 13.14 6.18
C ASN A 284 28.15 13.38 4.72
N ALA A 285 28.67 12.38 4.01
CA ALA A 285 28.86 12.44 2.55
C ALA A 285 27.54 12.23 1.80
N PHE A 286 26.55 11.56 2.41
CA PHE A 286 25.20 11.42 1.87
C PHE A 286 24.33 12.67 2.13
N LYS A 287 24.60 13.45 3.18
CA LYS A 287 23.97 14.77 3.41
C LYS A 287 24.31 15.74 2.27
N GLY A 288 23.27 16.33 1.65
CA GLY A 288 23.39 17.20 0.48
C GLY A 288 23.39 16.48 -0.88
N SER A 289 23.41 15.15 -0.92
CA SER A 289 23.34 14.35 -2.16
C SER A 289 21.92 13.87 -2.53
N GLY A 290 20.92 14.26 -1.73
CA GLY A 290 19.50 13.93 -1.92
C GLY A 290 19.00 12.72 -1.13
N PHE A 291 19.69 12.31 -0.05
CA PHE A 291 19.31 11.22 0.87
C PHE A 291 18.96 11.71 2.28
N GLU A 292 18.26 12.84 2.40
CA GLU A 292 17.95 13.47 3.69
C GLU A 292 17.12 12.59 4.64
N GLU A 293 16.33 11.67 4.09
CA GLU A 293 15.44 10.76 4.82
C GLU A 293 16.10 9.39 5.14
N LEU A 294 17.40 9.23 4.86
CA LEU A 294 18.13 7.99 5.13
C LEU A 294 18.34 7.82 6.63
N SER A 295 17.89 6.69 7.16
CA SER A 295 18.24 6.26 8.52
C SER A 295 18.68 4.80 8.54
N PHE A 296 19.55 4.46 9.49
CA PHE A 296 20.04 3.10 9.67
C PHE A 296 19.57 2.51 10.99
N TYR A 297 19.42 1.18 11.01
CA TYR A 297 19.12 0.42 12.21
C TYR A 297 19.96 -0.86 12.24
N TYR A 298 20.75 -1.02 13.30
CA TYR A 298 21.59 -2.19 13.53
C TYR A 298 21.36 -2.73 14.95
N PRO A 299 20.58 -3.81 15.12
CA PRO A 299 20.25 -4.29 16.44
C PRO A 299 21.44 -4.99 17.11
N VAL A 300 21.84 -4.51 18.30
CA VAL A 300 22.91 -5.09 19.14
C VAL A 300 22.39 -5.45 20.54
N ARG A 301 22.92 -6.53 21.12
CA ARG A 301 22.70 -6.97 22.51
C ARG A 301 23.96 -6.79 23.35
N LYS A 302 23.79 -6.40 24.61
CA LYS A 302 24.87 -6.36 25.60
C LYS A 302 25.05 -7.74 26.20
N VAL A 303 26.22 -8.33 26.03
CA VAL A 303 26.62 -9.58 26.67
C VAL A 303 27.66 -9.24 27.72
N VAL A 304 27.36 -9.56 28.97
CA VAL A 304 28.30 -9.37 30.07
C VAL A 304 29.05 -10.68 30.26
N ARG A 305 30.36 -10.66 30.03
CA ARG A 305 31.25 -11.80 30.19
C ARG A 305 32.26 -11.48 31.30
N ARG A 306 32.50 -12.44 32.19
CA ARG A 306 33.48 -12.30 33.26
C ARG A 306 34.82 -12.80 32.77
N GLU A 307 35.77 -11.88 32.53
CA GLU A 307 37.15 -12.21 32.18
C GLU A 307 38.11 -11.67 33.24
N ASN A 308 39.02 -12.51 33.73
CA ASN A 308 40.06 -12.13 34.70
C ASN A 308 39.54 -11.31 35.90
N ARG A 309 38.47 -11.80 36.55
CA ARG A 309 37.78 -11.16 37.70
C ARG A 309 37.11 -9.80 37.40
N LYS A 310 37.18 -9.27 36.17
CA LYS A 310 36.45 -8.08 35.73
C LYS A 310 35.23 -8.46 34.90
N MET A 311 34.14 -7.72 35.09
CA MET A 311 32.95 -7.82 34.24
C MET A 311 33.23 -6.98 32.98
N VAL A 312 33.28 -7.63 31.82
CA VAL A 312 33.42 -6.97 30.52
C VAL A 312 32.05 -7.00 29.85
N THR A 313 31.53 -5.83 29.49
CA THR A 313 30.29 -5.72 28.73
C THR A 313 30.66 -5.56 27.26
N GLU A 314 30.23 -6.49 26.42
CA GLU A 314 30.45 -6.48 24.98
C GLU A 314 29.13 -6.30 24.24
N GLU A 315 29.10 -5.44 23.22
CA GLU A 315 27.93 -5.29 22.36
C GLU A 315 28.06 -6.22 21.15
N LEU A 316 27.23 -7.26 21.10
CA LEU A 316 27.19 -8.22 20.00
C LEU A 316 25.96 -7.99 19.13
N PRO A 317 26.06 -8.11 17.79
CA PRO A 317 24.90 -7.95 16.93
C PRO A 317 23.90 -9.10 17.09
N TYR A 318 22.62 -8.76 17.07
CA TYR A 318 21.53 -9.76 17.00
C TYR A 318 21.56 -10.50 15.67
N LEU A 319 21.81 -9.78 14.58
CA LEU A 319 21.91 -10.31 13.22
C LEU A 319 23.25 -9.86 12.59
N PRO A 320 24.34 -10.61 12.82
CA PRO A 320 25.66 -10.24 12.32
C PRO A 320 25.68 -10.06 10.81
N GLY A 321 26.15 -8.90 10.33
CA GLY A 321 26.32 -8.58 8.92
C GLY A 321 25.03 -8.23 8.17
N LEU A 322 23.92 -8.00 8.86
CA LEU A 322 22.70 -7.43 8.28
C LEU A 322 22.48 -6.02 8.83
N LEU A 323 22.37 -5.04 7.94
CA LEU A 323 22.08 -3.66 8.28
C LEU A 323 20.72 -3.27 7.71
N PHE A 324 19.83 -2.77 8.56
CA PHE A 324 18.56 -2.22 8.12
C PHE A 324 18.74 -0.75 7.78
N PHE A 325 18.06 -0.29 6.74
CA PHE A 325 18.06 1.12 6.36
C PHE A 325 16.69 1.54 5.87
N ARG A 326 16.33 2.79 6.14
CA ARG A 326 15.05 3.37 5.76
C ARG A 326 15.30 4.49 4.76
N MET A 327 14.62 4.46 3.62
CA MET A 327 14.66 5.53 2.64
C MET A 327 13.52 5.41 1.63
N ARG A 328 13.39 6.39 0.74
CA ARG A 328 12.44 6.34 -0.37
C ARG A 328 12.78 5.26 -1.37
N SER A 329 11.75 4.54 -1.84
CA SER A 329 11.87 3.50 -2.87
C SER A 329 12.58 3.96 -4.14
N ASP A 330 12.32 5.18 -4.62
CA ASP A 330 12.95 5.72 -5.83
C ASP A 330 14.47 5.99 -5.69
N LYS A 331 15.00 6.00 -4.46
CA LYS A 331 16.40 6.32 -4.16
C LYS A 331 17.27 5.10 -3.89
N VAL A 332 16.68 3.94 -3.61
CA VAL A 332 17.41 2.72 -3.23
C VAL A 332 18.39 2.29 -4.31
N GLY A 333 17.99 2.32 -5.58
CA GLY A 333 18.87 1.95 -6.70
C GLY A 333 20.16 2.78 -6.74
N ARG A 334 20.03 4.12 -6.66
CA ARG A 334 21.17 5.03 -6.63
C ARG A 334 22.04 4.82 -5.39
N PHE A 335 21.43 4.64 -4.23
CA PHE A 335 22.13 4.37 -2.98
C PHE A 335 22.95 3.06 -3.05
N MET A 336 22.36 2.00 -3.60
CA MET A 336 23.05 0.71 -3.77
C MET A 336 24.16 0.77 -4.81
N SER A 337 24.08 1.64 -5.82
CA SER A 337 25.20 1.88 -6.75
C SER A 337 26.40 2.52 -6.05
N LEU A 338 26.18 3.35 -5.01
CA LEU A 338 27.24 3.99 -4.24
C LEU A 338 27.87 3.06 -3.21
N THR A 339 27.07 2.17 -2.61
CA THR A 339 27.49 1.27 -1.51
C THR A 339 27.69 -0.18 -1.94
N GLY A 340 27.53 -0.50 -3.23
CA GLY A 340 27.54 -1.87 -3.77
C GLY A 340 28.85 -2.64 -3.59
N ASN A 341 29.96 -1.91 -3.42
CA ASN A 341 31.27 -2.46 -3.06
C ASN A 341 31.36 -2.91 -1.60
N LYS A 342 30.47 -2.41 -0.72
CA LYS A 342 30.43 -2.70 0.73
C LYS A 342 29.29 -3.63 1.11
N ALA A 343 28.14 -3.54 0.43
CA ALA A 343 26.96 -4.33 0.74
C ALA A 343 26.12 -4.63 -0.52
N TRP A 344 25.17 -5.55 -0.41
CA TRP A 344 24.12 -5.76 -1.40
C TRP A 344 22.75 -5.80 -0.71
N CYS A 345 21.70 -5.40 -1.42
CA CYS A 345 20.32 -5.32 -0.89
C CYS A 345 19.45 -6.44 -1.46
N TYR A 346 18.58 -7.00 -0.63
CA TYR A 346 17.67 -8.07 -1.02
C TYR A 346 16.66 -7.58 -2.07
N ARG A 347 16.30 -8.47 -3.00
CA ARG A 347 15.30 -8.24 -4.05
C ARG A 347 14.20 -9.28 -3.95
N VAL A 348 13.02 -8.95 -4.47
CA VAL A 348 11.87 -9.86 -4.48
C VAL A 348 12.20 -11.16 -5.22
N THR A 349 12.94 -11.06 -6.32
CA THR A 349 13.51 -12.19 -7.05
C THR A 349 14.99 -11.93 -7.32
N ASN A 350 15.75 -13.00 -7.64
CA ASN A 350 17.19 -12.91 -7.89
C ASN A 350 17.57 -12.28 -9.25
N SER A 351 16.64 -11.60 -9.93
CA SER A 351 16.90 -10.89 -11.19
C SER A 351 17.44 -9.47 -10.93
N PRO A 352 18.41 -8.96 -11.72
CA PRO A 352 18.90 -7.58 -11.64
C PRO A 352 17.80 -6.53 -11.81
N ASP A 353 16.77 -6.84 -12.59
CA ASP A 353 15.63 -5.95 -12.86
C ASP A 353 14.51 -6.08 -11.82
N SER A 354 14.64 -7.03 -10.88
CA SER A 354 13.66 -7.22 -9.81
C SER A 354 13.69 -6.04 -8.85
N PRO A 355 12.53 -5.54 -8.37
CA PRO A 355 12.50 -4.52 -7.33
C PRO A 355 13.19 -5.00 -6.05
N TYR A 356 13.72 -4.04 -5.28
CA TYR A 356 14.26 -4.30 -3.94
C TYR A 356 13.14 -4.73 -2.99
N SER A 357 13.44 -5.71 -2.14
CA SER A 357 12.52 -6.19 -1.11
C SER A 357 12.53 -5.22 0.06
N PHE A 358 11.35 -4.84 0.53
CA PHE A 358 11.18 -3.96 1.67
C PHE A 358 10.42 -4.66 2.80
N ILE A 359 10.58 -4.12 4.00
CA ILE A 359 9.89 -4.53 5.21
C ILE A 359 8.77 -3.53 5.48
N SER A 360 7.56 -4.02 5.72
CA SER A 360 6.43 -3.17 6.07
C SER A 360 6.65 -2.49 7.42
N ARG A 361 5.95 -1.38 7.67
CA ARG A 361 6.07 -0.65 8.96
C ARG A 361 5.67 -1.53 10.14
N SER A 362 4.57 -2.28 10.01
CA SER A 362 4.09 -3.19 11.05
C SER A 362 5.08 -4.31 11.36
N GLU A 363 5.67 -4.95 10.35
CA GLU A 363 6.69 -5.99 10.54
C GLU A 363 7.95 -5.44 11.21
N MET A 364 8.44 -4.29 10.76
CA MET A 364 9.62 -3.66 11.38
C MET A 364 9.31 -3.28 12.84
N THR A 365 8.13 -2.74 13.11
CA THR A 365 7.72 -2.38 14.48
C THR A 365 7.61 -3.63 15.36
N ARG A 366 7.05 -4.74 14.85
CA ARG A 366 7.01 -6.02 15.57
C ARG A 366 8.42 -6.55 15.87
N PHE A 367 9.32 -6.48 14.90
CA PHE A 367 10.72 -6.88 15.04
C PHE A 367 11.44 -6.04 16.11
N GLN A 368 11.30 -4.72 16.05
CA GLN A 368 11.89 -3.78 17.02
C GLN A 368 11.35 -3.99 18.44
N ARG A 369 10.03 -4.22 18.57
CA ARG A 369 9.40 -4.57 19.86
C ARG A 369 9.94 -5.87 20.41
N HIS A 370 10.10 -6.89 19.57
CA HIS A 370 10.65 -8.19 19.97
C HIS A 370 12.10 -8.08 20.47
N ILE A 371 12.89 -7.20 19.87
CA ILE A 371 14.30 -6.96 20.24
C ILE A 371 14.46 -6.03 21.46
N GLY A 372 13.39 -5.35 21.87
CA GLY A 372 13.37 -4.47 23.05
C GLY A 372 14.12 -3.14 22.85
N LYS A 373 14.30 -2.67 21.61
CA LYS A 373 14.94 -1.37 21.29
C LYS A 373 14.09 -0.60 20.29
N LEU A 374 13.36 0.41 20.76
CA LEU A 374 12.60 1.36 19.95
C LEU A 374 13.55 2.47 19.45
N THR A 375 13.51 2.78 18.16
CA THR A 375 14.30 3.85 17.51
C THR A 375 13.60 5.21 17.61
N ALA A 376 14.33 6.29 17.29
CA ALA A 376 13.88 7.69 17.41
C ALA A 376 12.65 8.08 16.55
N ASP A 377 12.18 7.20 15.67
CA ASP A 377 10.97 7.38 14.85
C ASP A 377 9.67 6.93 15.55
N VAL A 378 9.79 6.41 16.77
CA VAL A 378 8.64 6.14 17.66
C VAL A 378 8.52 7.31 18.63
N GLU A 379 7.56 8.20 18.39
CA GLU A 379 7.12 9.17 19.41
C GLU A 379 6.54 8.37 20.59
N MET A 380 7.36 8.17 21.62
CA MET A 380 6.91 7.71 22.92
C MET A 380 6.43 8.92 23.71
N GLU A 381 5.11 9.16 23.75
CA GLU A 381 4.55 9.97 24.82
C GLU A 381 4.64 9.18 26.12
N LEU A 382 5.49 9.67 27.02
CA LEU A 382 5.57 9.17 28.39
C LEU A 382 4.31 9.64 29.15
N VAL A 383 3.21 8.91 29.00
CA VAL A 383 2.06 9.11 29.89
C VAL A 383 2.42 8.41 31.20
N ASN A 384 3.06 9.14 32.12
CA ASN A 384 3.30 8.69 33.49
C ASN A 384 1.96 8.37 34.16
N ARG A 385 1.48 7.14 34.01
CA ARG A 385 0.45 6.55 34.85
C ARG A 385 1.18 5.69 35.87
N TYR A 386 1.40 6.30 37.05
CA TYR A 386 1.78 5.67 38.31
C TYR A 386 2.78 4.51 38.21
N ALA A 387 4.05 4.77 38.54
CA ALA A 387 5.01 3.71 38.85
C ALA A 387 4.41 2.79 39.92
N ALA A 388 4.36 1.49 39.64
CA ALA A 388 3.76 0.50 40.53
C ALA A 388 4.52 0.45 41.88
N ALA A 389 3.79 0.57 42.97
CA ALA A 389 4.33 0.50 44.32
C ALA A 389 4.35 -0.94 44.85
N ILE A 390 5.16 -1.19 45.87
CA ILE A 390 5.12 -2.46 46.62
C ILE A 390 3.72 -2.64 47.19
N GLY A 391 3.06 -3.73 46.83
CA GLY A 391 1.68 -4.06 47.18
C GLY A 391 0.69 -3.95 46.01
N ASP A 392 1.07 -3.33 44.89
CA ASP A 392 0.18 -3.14 43.75
C ASP A 392 -0.06 -4.46 43.01
N LYS A 393 -1.31 -4.67 42.60
CA LYS A 393 -1.71 -5.74 41.70
C LYS A 393 -1.39 -5.30 40.27
N VAL A 394 -0.65 -6.13 39.55
CA VAL A 394 -0.16 -5.79 38.21
C VAL A 394 -0.37 -6.94 37.23
N ARG A 395 -0.45 -6.64 35.94
CA ARG A 395 -0.50 -7.58 34.83
C ARG A 395 0.71 -7.37 33.95
N ILE A 396 1.35 -8.46 33.54
CA ILE A 396 2.50 -8.42 32.64
C ILE A 396 1.99 -8.33 31.20
N SER A 397 2.29 -7.25 30.48
CA SER A 397 1.86 -6.97 29.10
C SER A 397 2.95 -7.20 28.05
N GLY A 398 4.10 -7.76 28.43
CA GLY A 398 5.17 -8.15 27.50
C GLY A 398 6.33 -8.92 28.16
N GLY A 399 7.36 -9.26 27.39
CA GLY A 399 8.56 -9.96 27.90
C GLY A 399 8.56 -11.50 27.77
N GLY A 400 7.65 -12.08 26.99
CA GLY A 400 7.65 -13.52 26.68
C GLY A 400 6.75 -14.36 27.58
N LEU A 401 7.27 -15.44 28.17
CA LEU A 401 6.51 -16.56 28.76
C LEU A 401 5.44 -16.18 29.83
N LEU A 402 5.49 -14.96 30.36
CA LEU A 402 4.62 -14.48 31.44
C LEU A 402 3.61 -13.42 30.98
N GLU A 403 3.53 -13.14 29.68
CA GLU A 403 2.57 -12.22 29.09
C GLU A 403 1.13 -12.65 29.41
N GLY A 404 0.32 -11.71 29.92
CA GLY A 404 -1.06 -11.92 30.35
C GLY A 404 -1.24 -12.36 31.80
N GLN A 405 -0.17 -12.66 32.55
CA GLN A 405 -0.28 -13.11 33.94
C GLN A 405 -0.42 -11.95 34.93
N GLU A 406 -1.20 -12.15 36.00
CA GLU A 406 -1.40 -11.19 37.09
C GLU A 406 -0.57 -11.54 38.33
N GLY A 407 0.03 -10.55 38.97
CA GLY A 407 0.87 -10.71 40.16
C GLY A 407 0.78 -9.52 41.13
N ILE A 408 1.47 -9.63 42.27
CA ILE A 408 1.59 -8.56 43.26
C ILE A 408 3.06 -8.16 43.40
N VAL A 409 3.36 -6.87 43.36
CA VAL A 409 4.71 -6.34 43.55
C VAL A 409 5.12 -6.50 45.03
N ARG A 410 6.13 -7.33 45.33
CA ARG A 410 6.56 -7.63 46.72
C ARG A 410 7.87 -6.93 47.12
N GLU A 411 8.78 -6.70 46.17
CA GLU A 411 10.09 -6.11 46.45
C GLU A 411 10.64 -5.41 45.20
N ILE A 412 11.14 -4.17 45.36
CA ILE A 412 11.77 -3.38 44.29
C ILE A 412 13.25 -3.21 44.67
N ARG A 413 14.19 -3.75 43.89
CA ARG A 413 15.63 -3.62 44.13
C ARG A 413 16.26 -2.69 43.08
N ASN A 414 16.54 -1.46 43.50
CA ASN A 414 17.03 -0.38 42.62
C ASN A 414 18.55 -0.29 42.55
N VAL A 415 19.22 -1.29 41.94
CA VAL A 415 20.63 -1.12 41.55
C VAL A 415 20.89 -1.51 40.08
N ASP A 416 20.00 -2.30 39.46
CA ASP A 416 20.12 -2.77 38.08
C ASP A 416 18.76 -2.99 37.36
N GLY A 417 17.67 -2.44 37.92
CA GLY A 417 16.32 -2.52 37.33
C GLY A 417 15.68 -3.89 37.41
N SER A 418 16.08 -4.73 38.37
CA SER A 418 15.52 -6.07 38.58
C SER A 418 14.43 -6.06 39.65
N CYS A 419 13.19 -6.42 39.26
CA CYS A 419 12.04 -6.55 40.16
C CYS A 419 11.69 -8.03 40.38
N THR A 420 11.43 -8.43 41.63
CA THR A 420 11.05 -9.83 41.95
C THR A 420 9.52 -9.94 41.98
N TYR A 421 8.95 -10.66 41.01
CA TYR A 421 7.51 -10.92 40.93
C TYR A 421 7.17 -12.27 41.55
N VAL A 422 6.06 -12.31 42.29
CA VAL A 422 5.52 -13.54 42.88
C VAL A 422 4.12 -13.76 42.32
N LEU A 423 3.93 -14.87 41.59
CA LEU A 423 2.61 -15.27 41.10
C LEU A 423 1.90 -16.04 42.21
N ARG A 424 0.71 -15.57 42.56
CA ARG A 424 -0.17 -16.22 43.54
C ARG A 424 -1.02 -17.26 42.83
N LEU A 425 -0.83 -18.53 43.18
CA LEU A 425 -1.64 -19.63 42.65
C LEU A 425 -2.86 -19.93 43.53
N SER A 426 -2.79 -19.66 44.84
CA SER A 426 -3.91 -19.83 45.80
C SER A 426 -3.73 -18.96 47.06
N GLU A 427 -4.58 -19.11 48.08
CA GLU A 427 -4.40 -18.38 49.35
C GLU A 427 -3.14 -18.77 50.12
N SER A 428 -2.63 -19.97 49.91
CA SER A 428 -1.49 -20.54 50.65
C SER A 428 -0.33 -20.99 49.76
N SER A 429 -0.42 -20.84 48.44
CA SER A 429 0.60 -21.32 47.49
C SER A 429 1.04 -20.23 46.51
N PHE A 430 2.36 -20.06 46.39
CA PHE A 430 3.00 -19.05 45.55
C PHE A 430 4.15 -19.68 44.77
N ILE A 431 4.32 -19.28 43.50
CA ILE A 431 5.56 -19.55 42.77
C ILE A 431 6.44 -18.30 42.90
N ARG A 432 7.60 -18.49 43.52
CA ARG A 432 8.68 -17.51 43.56
C ARG A 432 9.70 -17.91 42.49
N TRP A 433 9.90 -17.06 41.51
CA TRP A 433 11.05 -17.17 40.62
C TRP A 433 12.15 -16.25 41.13
N ASN A 434 13.33 -16.81 41.36
CA ASN A 434 14.52 -16.01 41.60
C ASN A 434 15.02 -15.52 40.23
N ASP A 435 15.34 -14.23 40.12
CA ASP A 435 16.04 -13.62 38.98
C ASP A 435 15.29 -13.53 37.63
N VAL A 436 14.00 -13.18 37.63
CA VAL A 436 13.29 -12.81 36.38
C VAL A 436 13.40 -11.31 36.14
N LYS A 437 14.06 -10.92 35.05
CA LYS A 437 14.12 -9.52 34.59
C LYS A 437 12.90 -9.21 33.73
N VAL A 438 11.85 -8.66 34.32
CA VAL A 438 10.76 -8.01 33.58
C VAL A 438 10.99 -6.50 33.65
N ASP A 439 11.09 -5.86 32.49
CA ASP A 439 11.20 -4.41 32.39
C ASP A 439 9.89 -3.75 32.85
N GLU A 440 9.97 -2.66 33.62
CA GLU A 440 8.80 -1.95 34.17
C GLU A 440 7.83 -1.49 33.08
N THR A 441 8.32 -1.28 31.85
CA THR A 441 7.49 -0.93 30.68
C THR A 441 6.49 -2.01 30.26
N PHE A 442 6.67 -3.25 30.72
CA PHE A 442 5.79 -4.39 30.44
C PHE A 442 4.86 -4.71 31.61
N VAL A 443 4.66 -3.79 32.55
CA VAL A 443 3.87 -4.00 33.75
C VAL A 443 2.75 -2.96 33.83
N GLU A 444 1.51 -3.45 33.89
CA GLU A 444 0.31 -2.61 33.97
C GLU A 444 -0.38 -2.81 35.31
N SER A 445 -0.74 -1.74 36.03
CA SER A 445 -1.52 -1.86 37.26
C SER A 445 -2.95 -2.34 36.96
N VAL A 446 -3.41 -3.34 37.71
CA VAL A 446 -4.76 -3.88 37.66
C VAL A 446 -5.55 -3.29 38.82
N SER A 447 -6.61 -2.56 38.51
CA SER A 447 -7.58 -2.04 39.48
C SER A 447 -8.38 -3.17 40.13
#